data_AF-A0A7J4Q2F0-F1
#
_entry.id   AF-A0A7J4Q2F0-F1
#
_cell.length_a   1.000
_cell.length_b   1.000
_cell.length_c   1.000
_cell.angle_alpha   90.00
_cell.angle_beta   90.00
_cell.angle_gamma   90.00
#
_symmetry.space_group_name_H-M   'P 1'
#
loop_
_entity.id
_entity.type
_entity.pdbx_description
1 polymer ?
#
loop_
_entity_poly.entity_id
_entity_poly.type
_entity_poly.pdbx_seq_one_letter_code
_entity_poly.pdbx_strand_id
1 'polypeptide(L)'
;MTTASSRSLDVFRSTIEVMLADGVLTREEKRLIIKLASALNLSAEEPAVIYEAIQSKVETEPGNTISPEQARGIYTKVFEVAIVNASLSRDEFRVLAHLRAVFDIDEAEHLSIETELREIVKERFEDPNVINKMLLTLRDSVGLVGDIFETVRKKASDGGSE
;
A
#
# COMPACT_ATOMS: atom_id res chain seq x y z
N MET A 1 25.14 -3.68 -2.41
CA MET A 1 23.85 -3.29 -1.80
C MET A 1 22.86 -4.36 -2.18
N THR A 2 22.49 -5.22 -1.22
CA THR A 2 21.49 -6.26 -1.43
C THR A 2 20.14 -5.58 -1.39
N THR A 3 19.54 -5.28 -2.54
CA THR A 3 18.12 -4.93 -2.61
C THR A 3 17.37 -6.13 -2.06
N ALA A 4 16.80 -5.99 -0.86
CA ALA A 4 15.90 -7.00 -0.31
C ALA A 4 14.72 -7.07 -1.28
N SER A 5 14.67 -8.13 -2.09
CA SER A 5 13.58 -8.29 -3.04
C SER A 5 12.31 -8.60 -2.24
N SER A 6 11.33 -7.70 -2.29
CA SER A 6 10.04 -7.89 -1.65
C SER A 6 9.36 -9.14 -2.23
N ARG A 7 8.68 -9.91 -1.38
CA ARG A 7 8.04 -11.18 -1.76
C ARG A 7 6.53 -11.06 -1.57
N SER A 8 5.74 -11.63 -2.48
CA SER A 8 4.31 -11.33 -2.62
C SER A 8 3.48 -11.62 -1.38
N LEU A 9 3.73 -12.74 -0.70
CA LEU A 9 2.98 -13.09 0.51
C LEU A 9 3.50 -12.34 1.74
N ASP A 10 4.81 -12.04 1.82
CA ASP A 10 5.37 -11.18 2.88
C ASP A 10 4.83 -9.75 2.82
N VAL A 11 4.76 -9.17 1.62
CA VAL A 11 4.18 -7.84 1.40
C VAL A 11 2.71 -7.85 1.78
N PHE A 12 1.96 -8.86 1.34
CA PHE A 12 0.56 -9.00 1.69
C PHE A 12 0.38 -9.08 3.21
N ARG A 13 1.04 -10.05 3.85
CA ARG A 13 0.98 -10.29 5.30
C ARG A 13 1.30 -9.04 6.12
N SER A 14 2.46 -8.43 5.89
CA SER A 14 2.89 -7.26 6.64
C SER A 14 1.93 -6.07 6.46
N THR A 15 1.29 -5.96 5.29
CA THR A 15 0.26 -4.94 5.06
C THR A 15 -1.03 -5.23 5.84
N ILE A 16 -1.45 -6.51 5.91
CA ILE A 16 -2.59 -6.92 6.74
C ILE A 16 -2.32 -6.64 8.22
N GLU A 17 -1.11 -6.92 8.71
CA GLU A 17 -0.70 -6.64 10.09
C GLU A 17 -0.76 -5.14 10.42
N VAL A 18 -0.46 -4.26 9.45
CA VAL A 18 -0.62 -2.80 9.60
C VAL A 18 -2.09 -2.39 9.74
N MET A 19 -2.99 -3.01 8.98
CA MET A 19 -4.45 -2.75 9.04
C MET A 19 -5.10 -3.33 10.30
N LEU A 20 -4.66 -4.51 10.74
CA LEU A 20 -5.20 -5.18 11.93
C LEU A 20 -4.70 -4.61 13.26
N ALA A 21 -4.14 -3.41 13.28
CA ALA A 21 -3.60 -2.80 14.49
C ALA A 21 -4.66 -2.64 15.61
N ASP A 22 -5.93 -2.46 15.25
CA ASP A 22 -7.07 -2.38 16.17
C ASP A 22 -7.86 -3.70 16.30
N GLY A 23 -7.45 -4.74 15.56
CA GLY A 23 -8.07 -6.05 15.50
C GLY A 23 -9.33 -6.16 14.63
N VAL A 24 -9.76 -5.12 13.92
CA VAL A 24 -11.00 -5.12 13.12
C VAL A 24 -10.79 -4.48 11.75
N LEU A 25 -11.03 -5.27 10.69
CA LEU A 25 -11.04 -4.70 9.33
C LEU A 25 -12.36 -3.99 9.00
N THR A 26 -12.24 -2.69 8.73
CA THR A 26 -13.27 -1.84 8.13
C THR A 26 -13.64 -2.30 6.71
N ARG A 27 -14.70 -1.71 6.13
CA ARG A 27 -15.10 -2.04 4.74
C ARG A 27 -14.07 -1.53 3.74
N GLU A 28 -13.47 -0.39 4.06
CA GLU A 28 -12.47 0.33 3.30
C GLU A 28 -11.16 -0.48 3.26
N GLU A 29 -10.70 -0.98 4.41
CA GLU A 29 -9.52 -1.84 4.48
C GLU A 29 -9.74 -3.16 3.74
N LYS A 30 -10.90 -3.81 3.89
CA LYS A 30 -11.22 -5.03 3.12
C LYS A 30 -11.13 -4.80 1.61
N ARG A 31 -11.59 -3.65 1.12
CA ARG A 31 -11.48 -3.29 -0.30
C ARG A 31 -10.01 -3.12 -0.71
N LEU A 32 -9.22 -2.44 0.10
CA LEU A 32 -7.80 -2.23 -0.16
C LEU A 32 -7.04 -3.56 -0.19
N ILE A 33 -7.41 -4.49 0.69
CA ILE A 33 -6.84 -5.84 0.75
C ILE A 33 -7.17 -6.65 -0.50
N ILE A 34 -8.44 -6.65 -0.93
CA ILE A 34 -8.84 -7.33 -2.18
C ILE A 34 -8.04 -6.76 -3.37
N LYS A 35 -7.87 -5.43 -3.41
CA LYS A 35 -7.08 -4.78 -4.46
C LYS A 35 -5.60 -5.19 -4.38
N LEU A 36 -5.02 -5.21 -3.19
CA LEU A 36 -3.64 -5.59 -2.97
C LEU A 36 -3.38 -7.06 -3.36
N ALA A 37 -4.24 -7.99 -2.93
CA ALA A 37 -4.15 -9.40 -3.32
C ALA A 37 -4.17 -9.58 -4.84
N SER A 38 -5.09 -8.88 -5.51
CA SER A 38 -5.18 -8.89 -6.97
C SER A 38 -3.93 -8.27 -7.63
N ALA A 39 -3.40 -7.17 -7.10
CA ALA A 39 -2.22 -6.52 -7.64
C ALA A 39 -0.95 -7.37 -7.47
N LEU A 40 -0.85 -8.11 -6.36
CA LEU A 40 0.21 -9.08 -6.07
C LEU A 40 0.05 -10.41 -6.82
N ASN A 41 -1.03 -10.58 -7.59
CA ASN A 41 -1.36 -11.79 -8.32
C ASN A 41 -1.43 -13.04 -7.42
N LEU A 42 -2.07 -12.89 -6.25
CA LEU A 42 -2.31 -14.00 -5.34
C LEU A 42 -3.44 -14.91 -5.85
N SER A 43 -3.37 -16.19 -5.51
CA SER A 43 -4.45 -17.16 -5.71
C SER A 43 -5.66 -16.82 -4.83
N ALA A 44 -6.80 -17.46 -5.10
CA ALA A 44 -8.03 -17.21 -4.34
C ALA A 44 -7.92 -17.68 -2.87
N GLU A 45 -7.09 -18.69 -2.62
CA GLU A 45 -6.91 -19.32 -1.30
C GLU A 45 -5.84 -18.61 -0.46
N GLU A 46 -4.80 -18.08 -1.09
CA GLU A 46 -3.65 -17.46 -0.42
C GLU A 46 -4.02 -16.37 0.59
N PRO A 47 -4.93 -15.40 0.30
CA PRO A 47 -5.33 -14.41 1.28
C PRO A 47 -5.90 -15.02 2.57
N ALA A 48 -6.77 -16.04 2.45
CA ALA A 48 -7.38 -16.69 3.61
C ALA A 48 -6.35 -17.43 4.47
N VAL A 49 -5.40 -18.11 3.82
CA VAL A 49 -4.28 -18.78 4.49
C VAL A 49 -3.43 -17.79 5.27
N ILE A 50 -3.11 -16.62 4.69
CA ILE A 50 -2.34 -15.58 5.39
C ILE A 50 -3.11 -15.04 6.59
N TYR A 51 -4.42 -14.79 6.47
CA TYR A 51 -5.23 -14.35 7.59
C TYR A 51 -5.24 -15.33 8.76
N GLU A 52 -5.44 -16.62 8.47
CA GLU A 52 -5.39 -17.68 9.48
C GLU A 52 -4.01 -17.73 10.13
N ALA A 53 -2.95 -17.65 9.34
CA ALA A 53 -1.58 -17.67 9.84
C ALA A 53 -1.26 -16.50 10.78
N ILE A 54 -1.72 -15.29 10.46
CA ILE A 54 -1.59 -14.12 11.34
C ILE A 54 -2.31 -14.37 12.68
N GLN A 55 -3.54 -14.89 12.65
CA GLN A 55 -4.32 -15.18 13.86
C GLN A 55 -3.67 -16.26 14.72
N SER A 56 -3.12 -17.30 14.08
CA SER A 56 -2.42 -18.40 14.74
C SER A 56 -0.97 -18.09 15.10
N LYS A 57 -0.45 -16.91 14.71
CA LYS A 57 0.94 -16.49 14.90
C LYS A 57 1.96 -17.48 14.33
N VAL A 58 1.67 -18.02 13.15
CA VAL A 58 2.55 -18.96 12.45
C VAL A 58 3.22 -18.29 11.25
N GLU A 59 4.41 -18.77 10.91
CA GLU A 59 5.13 -18.33 9.72
C GLU A 59 4.48 -18.88 8.44
N THR A 60 4.67 -18.16 7.34
CA THR A 60 4.13 -18.51 6.02
C THR A 60 5.22 -18.45 4.97
N GLU A 61 5.02 -19.16 3.86
CA GLU A 61 5.92 -19.03 2.72
C GLU A 61 5.96 -17.56 2.25
N PRO A 62 7.12 -17.04 1.83
CA PRO A 62 7.29 -15.63 1.50
C PRO A 62 6.60 -15.24 0.18
N GLY A 63 6.29 -16.22 -0.67
CA GLY A 63 5.65 -16.03 -1.97
C GLY A 63 6.66 -15.75 -3.08
N ASN A 64 6.19 -15.08 -4.13
CA ASN A 64 6.96 -14.81 -5.35
C ASN A 64 7.76 -13.51 -5.25
N THR A 65 8.91 -13.48 -5.91
CA THR A 65 9.78 -12.30 -6.02
C THR A 65 9.05 -11.19 -6.78
N ILE A 66 9.08 -9.96 -6.26
CA ILE A 66 8.54 -8.77 -6.89
C ILE A 66 9.69 -7.94 -7.47
N SER A 67 9.62 -7.61 -8.75
CA SER A 67 10.55 -6.69 -9.41
C SER A 67 10.24 -5.23 -9.06
N PRO A 68 11.20 -4.29 -9.18
CA PRO A 68 10.93 -2.87 -8.95
C PRO A 68 9.78 -2.30 -9.80
N GLU A 69 9.67 -2.74 -11.06
CA GLU A 69 8.57 -2.32 -11.94
C GLU A 69 7.21 -2.86 -11.44
N GLN A 70 7.17 -4.12 -11.00
CA GLN A 70 5.97 -4.69 -10.39
C GLN A 70 5.60 -3.96 -9.10
N ALA A 71 6.58 -3.65 -8.26
CA ALA A 71 6.42 -2.93 -7.00
C ALA A 71 5.78 -1.55 -7.23
N ARG A 72 6.33 -0.76 -8.16
CA ARG A 72 5.74 0.51 -8.60
C ARG A 72 4.30 0.32 -9.08
N GLY A 73 4.06 -0.65 -9.95
CA GLY A 73 2.73 -0.93 -10.49
C GLY A 73 1.70 -1.35 -9.43
N ILE A 74 2.11 -2.14 -8.44
CA ILE A 74 1.27 -2.54 -7.30
C ILE A 74 0.94 -1.31 -6.46
N TYR A 75 1.96 -0.51 -6.12
CA TYR A 75 1.79 0.70 -5.33
C TYR A 75 0.81 1.69 -5.99
N THR A 76 1.00 2.01 -7.28
CA THR A 76 0.10 2.88 -8.05
C THR A 76 -1.34 2.38 -8.02
N LYS A 77 -1.57 1.08 -8.24
CA LYS A 77 -2.91 0.47 -8.25
C LYS A 77 -3.62 0.53 -6.90
N VAL A 78 -2.88 0.37 -5.80
CA VAL A 78 -3.43 0.46 -4.44
C VAL A 78 -3.76 1.91 -4.11
N PHE A 79 -2.86 2.83 -4.47
CA PHE A 79 -3.05 4.26 -4.26
C PHE A 79 -4.23 4.82 -5.07
N GLU A 80 -4.41 4.38 -6.33
CA GLU A 80 -5.57 4.71 -7.17
C GLU A 80 -6.90 4.38 -6.44
N VAL A 81 -7.03 3.18 -5.88
CA VAL A 81 -8.25 2.78 -5.17
C VAL A 81 -8.49 3.63 -3.93
N ALA A 82 -7.43 4.01 -3.23
CA ALA A 82 -7.49 4.82 -2.03
C ALA A 82 -7.95 6.26 -2.35
N ILE A 83 -7.48 6.87 -3.45
CA ILE A 83 -7.92 8.22 -3.87
C ILE A 83 -9.31 8.25 -4.49
N VAL A 84 -9.71 7.20 -5.23
CA VAL A 84 -11.01 7.16 -5.94
C VAL A 84 -12.18 7.17 -4.97
N ASN A 85 -12.00 6.59 -3.78
CA ASN A 85 -13.03 6.63 -2.74
C ASN A 85 -13.18 8.02 -2.10
N ALA A 86 -12.22 8.93 -2.36
CA ALA A 86 -12.18 10.31 -1.87
C ALA A 86 -12.40 10.43 -0.35
N SER A 87 -11.93 9.43 0.39
CA SER A 87 -11.88 9.38 1.84
C SER A 87 -10.65 8.57 2.24
N LEU A 88 -9.48 9.21 2.20
CA LEU A 88 -8.30 8.64 2.83
C LEU A 88 -8.39 8.90 4.33
N SER A 89 -8.57 7.83 5.09
CA SER A 89 -8.41 7.78 6.53
C SER A 89 -6.94 7.64 6.91
N ARG A 90 -6.62 7.88 8.18
CA ARG A 90 -5.28 7.70 8.72
C ARG A 90 -4.76 6.26 8.53
N ASP A 91 -5.66 5.28 8.50
CA ASP A 91 -5.28 3.87 8.36
C ASP A 91 -4.90 3.52 6.92
N GLU A 92 -5.63 4.06 5.93
CA GLU A 92 -5.24 3.94 4.51
C GLU A 92 -3.89 4.63 4.25
N PHE A 93 -3.62 5.77 4.90
CA PHE A 93 -2.30 6.41 4.80
C PHE A 93 -1.18 5.56 5.39
N ARG A 94 -1.42 4.88 6.51
CA ARG A 94 -0.43 3.96 7.10
C ARG A 94 -0.12 2.80 6.16
N VAL A 95 -1.13 2.28 5.48
CA VAL A 95 -0.95 1.22 4.47
C VAL A 95 -0.12 1.72 3.30
N LEU A 96 -0.41 2.91 2.77
CA LEU A 96 0.37 3.48 1.67
C LEU A 96 1.82 3.77 2.09
N ALA A 97 2.04 4.32 3.28
CA ALA A 97 3.40 4.55 3.80
C ALA A 97 4.15 3.22 4.01
N HIS A 98 3.48 2.19 4.51
CA HIS A 98 4.05 0.84 4.67
C HIS A 98 4.45 0.24 3.33
N LEU A 99 3.56 0.25 2.33
CA LEU A 99 3.85 -0.27 1.00
C LEU A 99 5.00 0.49 0.33
N ARG A 100 5.04 1.82 0.48
CA ARG A 100 6.15 2.65 -0.02
C ARG A 100 7.48 2.19 0.57
N ALA A 101 7.53 1.90 1.87
CA ALA A 101 8.73 1.42 2.55
C ALA A 101 9.10 -0.01 2.13
N VAL A 102 8.14 -0.92 2.08
CA VAL A 102 8.36 -2.34 1.69
C VAL A 102 8.85 -2.47 0.25
N PHE A 103 8.43 -1.57 -0.63
CA PHE A 103 8.84 -1.54 -2.03
C PHE A 103 10.07 -0.67 -2.30
N ASP A 104 10.65 -0.05 -1.27
CA ASP A 104 11.79 0.86 -1.39
C ASP A 104 11.55 1.99 -2.41
N ILE A 105 10.33 2.53 -2.45
CA ILE A 105 9.93 3.60 -3.37
C ILE A 105 10.45 4.93 -2.82
N ASP A 106 11.40 5.52 -3.54
CA ASP A 106 12.00 6.79 -3.15
C ASP A 106 11.08 8.00 -3.39
N GLU A 107 11.51 9.19 -3.00
CA GLU A 107 10.73 10.42 -3.17
C GLU A 107 10.51 10.79 -4.65
N ALA A 108 11.49 10.57 -5.52
CA ALA A 108 11.37 10.90 -6.93
C ALA A 108 10.38 9.94 -7.63
N GLU A 109 10.44 8.64 -7.30
CA GLU A 109 9.49 7.64 -7.76
C GLU A 109 8.09 7.92 -7.24
N HIS A 110 7.95 8.27 -5.95
CA HIS A 110 6.66 8.61 -5.36
C HIS A 110 6.00 9.80 -6.07
N LEU A 111 6.74 10.89 -6.29
CA LEU A 111 6.27 12.07 -7.03
C LEU A 111 5.91 11.73 -8.49
N SER A 112 6.67 10.83 -9.14
CA SER A 112 6.33 10.35 -10.48
C SER A 112 5.01 9.57 -10.49
N ILE A 113 4.78 8.71 -9.49
CA ILE A 113 3.54 7.94 -9.35
C ILE A 113 2.35 8.87 -9.09
N GLU A 114 2.53 9.91 -8.27
CA GLU A 114 1.47 10.90 -8.06
C GLU A 114 1.12 11.65 -9.33
N THR A 115 2.13 12.02 -10.13
CA THR A 115 1.91 12.68 -11.42
C THR A 115 1.12 11.76 -12.35
N GLU A 116 1.46 10.48 -12.39
CA GLU A 116 0.72 9.46 -13.14
C GLU A 116 -0.73 9.33 -12.64
N LEU A 117 -0.96 9.28 -11.33
CA LEU A 117 -2.30 9.21 -10.73
C LEU A 117 -3.16 10.43 -11.09
N ARG A 118 -2.56 11.64 -11.18
CA ARG A 118 -3.28 12.85 -11.63
C ARG A 118 -3.80 12.69 -13.04
N GLU A 119 -3.01 12.12 -13.94
CA GLU A 119 -3.43 11.89 -15.33
C GLU A 119 -4.47 10.78 -15.41
N ILE A 120 -4.29 9.66 -14.69
CA ILE A 120 -5.29 8.58 -14.60
C ILE A 120 -6.66 9.12 -14.14
N VAL A 121 -6.69 9.98 -13.11
CA VAL A 121 -7.93 10.57 -12.61
C VAL A 121 -8.60 11.47 -13.66
N LYS A 122 -7.82 12.26 -14.39
CA LYS A 122 -8.37 13.13 -15.45
C LYS A 122 -8.89 12.34 -16.65
N GLU A 123 -8.26 11.20 -16.96
CA GLU A 123 -8.65 10.36 -18.10
C GLU A 123 -9.86 9.48 -17.79
N ARG A 124 -9.97 8.96 -16.56
CA ARG A 124 -11.00 7.98 -16.20
C ARG A 124 -12.33 8.55 -15.74
N PHE A 125 -12.36 9.82 -15.33
CA PHE A 125 -13.55 10.45 -14.79
C PHE A 125 -13.94 11.65 -15.65
N GLU A 126 -15.24 11.81 -15.89
CA GLU A 126 -15.78 12.89 -16.72
C GLU A 126 -16.34 14.04 -15.88
N ASP A 127 -16.78 13.77 -14.64
CA ASP A 127 -17.38 14.79 -13.77
C ASP A 127 -16.28 15.70 -13.15
N PRO A 128 -16.25 17.00 -13.47
CA PRO A 128 -15.25 17.93 -12.94
C PRO A 128 -15.22 18.02 -11.42
N ASN A 129 -16.36 17.82 -10.74
CA ASN A 129 -16.41 17.86 -9.27
C ASN A 129 -15.73 16.63 -8.67
N VAL A 130 -15.92 15.46 -9.28
CA VAL A 130 -15.28 14.20 -8.87
C VAL A 130 -13.76 14.31 -9.09
N ILE A 131 -13.34 14.77 -10.26
CA ILE A 131 -11.92 15.00 -10.59
C ILE A 131 -11.29 15.95 -9.57
N ASN A 132 -11.91 17.11 -9.31
CA ASN A 132 -11.39 18.09 -8.37
C ASN A 132 -11.26 17.51 -6.96
N LYS A 133 -12.26 16.74 -6.48
CA LYS A 133 -12.21 16.10 -5.17
C LYS A 133 -11.07 15.09 -5.06
N MET A 134 -10.87 14.25 -6.09
CA MET A 134 -9.77 13.27 -6.12
C MET A 134 -8.40 13.95 -6.20
N LEU A 135 -8.24 14.99 -7.02
CA LEU A 135 -6.99 15.74 -7.13
C LEU A 135 -6.64 16.50 -5.83
N LEU A 136 -7.64 17.00 -5.11
CA LEU A 136 -7.46 17.57 -3.77
C LEU A 136 -7.01 16.48 -2.78
N THR A 137 -7.68 15.33 -2.78
CA THR A 137 -7.32 14.19 -1.91
C THR A 137 -5.89 13.72 -2.19
N LEU A 138 -5.50 13.62 -3.46
CA LEU A 138 -4.14 13.25 -3.87
C LEU A 138 -3.10 14.29 -3.44
N ARG A 139 -3.41 15.59 -3.54
CA ARG A 139 -2.53 16.65 -3.04
C ARG A 139 -2.35 16.56 -1.53
N ASP A 140 -3.43 16.33 -0.79
CA ASP A 140 -3.39 16.27 0.66
C ASP A 140 -2.71 14.98 1.15
N SER A 141 -2.71 13.92 0.33
CA SER A 141 -2.01 12.67 0.63
C SER A 141 -0.48 12.77 0.59
N VAL A 142 0.10 13.59 -0.30
CA VAL A 142 1.55 13.69 -0.50
C VAL A 142 2.27 14.01 0.82
N GLY A 143 1.82 15.07 1.50
CA GLY A 143 2.43 15.50 2.76
C GLY A 143 2.24 14.49 3.87
N LEU A 144 1.02 13.96 4.03
CA LEU A 144 0.71 13.06 5.13
C LEU A 144 1.35 11.67 4.98
N VAL A 145 1.40 11.13 3.75
CA VAL A 145 2.11 9.88 3.46
C VAL A 145 3.61 10.07 3.68
N GLY A 146 4.19 11.20 3.26
CA GLY A 146 5.59 11.53 3.53
C GLY A 146 5.91 11.54 5.03
N ASP A 147 5.10 12.23 5.83
CA ASP A 147 5.30 12.32 7.29
C ASP A 147 5.21 10.95 7.99
N ILE A 148 4.23 10.13 7.59
CA ILE A 148 4.05 8.78 8.14
C ILE A 148 5.18 7.86 7.65
N PHE A 149 5.60 7.98 6.40
CA PHE A 149 6.68 7.20 5.81
C PHE A 149 7.99 7.40 6.55
N GLU A 150 8.38 8.65 6.85
CA GLU A 150 9.58 8.94 7.64
C GLU A 150 9.52 8.28 9.03
N THR A 151 8.34 8.26 9.64
CA THR A 151 8.12 7.59 10.93
C THR A 151 8.29 6.06 10.82
N VAL A 152 7.70 5.45 9.78
CA VAL A 152 7.81 4.00 9.51
C VAL A 152 9.26 3.61 9.24
N ARG A 153 9.95 4.38 8.41
CA ARG A 153 11.36 4.15 8.05
C ARG A 153 12.28 4.25 9.26
N LYS A 154 12.10 5.27 10.11
CA LYS A 154 12.90 5.44 11.32
C LYS A 154 12.72 4.28 12.31
N LYS A 155 11.49 3.78 12.46
CA LYS A 155 11.23 2.60 13.32
C LYS A 155 11.93 1.34 12.78
N ALA A 156 12.00 1.18 11.46
CA ALA A 156 12.72 0.07 10.84
C ALA A 156 14.25 0.15 11.04
N SER A 157 14.83 1.36 11.08
CA SER A 157 16.27 1.54 11.35
C SER A 157 16.63 1.41 12.84
N ASP A 158 15.74 1.81 13.74
CA ASP A 158 15.99 1.79 15.19
C ASP A 158 15.81 0.38 15.80
N GLY A 159 15.11 -0.54 15.11
CA GLY A 159 14.92 -1.93 15.53
C GLY A 159 16.11 -2.87 15.29
N GLY A 160 17.26 -2.35 14.84
CA GLY A 160 18.49 -3.11 14.59
C GLY A 160 19.44 -3.21 15.79
N SER A 161 18.96 -2.92 17.00
CA SER A 161 19.77 -2.96 18.22
C SER A 161 18.90 -3.34 19.42
N GLU A 162 18.60 -4.63 19.57
CA GLU A 162 18.38 -5.30 20.86
C GLU A 162 18.47 -6.83 20.70
#